data_AF-A0A1X1HW41-F1
#
_entry.id   AF-A0A1X1HW41-F1
#
_cell.length_a   1.000
_cell.length_b   1.000
_cell.length_c   1.000
_cell.angle_alpha   90.00
_cell.angle_beta   90.00
_cell.angle_gamma   90.00
#
_symmetry.space_group_name_H-M   'P 1'
#
loop_
_entity.id
_entity.type
_entity.pdbx_description
1 polymer ?
#
loop_
_entity_poly.entity_id
_entity_poly.type
_entity_poly.pdbx_seq_one_letter_code
_entity_poly.pdbx_strand_id
1 'polypeptide(L)'
;MDKIQKDINDALETTRRWNILVMIFAMPLFLVICIFAPWFAIALGTSMSKNSITFMQPLTELEYQLIIPEKVFGILFLVYWAMYMIIYIISKRNRIYAYLLNLLVLFTLIHLSIFGLILGLQFFVPFLIIRIIYWLAYSVAVVYIIYSLITKSYTRVFDIDKEKIKKYTNVILALWFINFIAGILISGFKNLLAHLLLAILPIAPIFLIIILISLSKSTFSSLFNLNSVNKNQEKYREEYGYTIEEWYGKKSKMYKEYVKKSKKR
;
A
#
# COMPACT_ATOMS: atom_id res chain seq x y z
N MET A 1 24.93 -6.66 -0.16
CA MET A 1 24.08 -7.53 0.67
C MET A 1 23.18 -8.34 -0.26
N ASP A 2 23.12 -9.66 -0.06
CA ASP A 2 22.22 -10.54 -0.83
C ASP A 2 20.75 -10.09 -0.68
N LYS A 3 19.94 -10.22 -1.75
CA LYS A 3 18.53 -9.80 -1.77
C LYS A 3 17.73 -10.52 -0.69
N ILE A 4 18.01 -11.81 -0.47
CA ILE A 4 17.34 -12.63 0.57
C ILE A 4 17.76 -12.14 1.96
N GLN A 5 19.05 -11.90 2.19
CA GLN A 5 19.56 -11.37 3.46
C GLN A 5 18.95 -10.00 3.79
N LYS A 6 18.72 -9.14 2.78
CA LYS A 6 18.01 -7.87 2.96
C LYS A 6 16.57 -8.07 3.43
N ASP A 7 15.82 -8.97 2.80
CA ASP A 7 14.43 -9.25 3.20
C ASP A 7 14.35 -9.83 4.62
N ILE A 8 15.31 -10.69 4.99
CA ILE A 8 15.43 -11.22 6.36
C ILE A 8 15.67 -10.08 7.36
N ASN A 9 16.63 -9.20 7.07
CA ASN A 9 16.96 -8.07 7.94
C ASN A 9 15.75 -7.16 8.15
N ASP A 10 15.08 -6.76 7.08
CA ASP A 10 13.87 -5.94 7.15
C ASP A 10 12.77 -6.62 7.99
N ALA A 11 12.58 -7.93 7.82
CA ALA A 11 11.61 -8.70 8.60
C ALA A 11 11.96 -8.75 10.09
N LEU A 12 13.21 -9.06 10.43
CA LEU A 12 13.67 -9.14 11.82
C LEU A 12 13.66 -7.78 12.50
N GLU A 13 14.14 -6.73 11.83
CA GLU A 13 14.19 -5.37 12.37
C GLU A 13 12.78 -4.83 12.63
N THR A 14 11.88 -4.96 11.64
CA THR A 14 10.50 -4.47 11.76
C THR A 14 9.77 -5.17 12.89
N THR A 15 9.83 -6.51 12.93
CA THR A 15 9.12 -7.29 13.97
C THR A 15 9.73 -7.12 15.36
N ARG A 16 11.04 -6.83 15.46
CA ARG A 16 11.69 -6.51 16.74
C ARG A 16 11.17 -5.20 17.33
N ARG A 17 10.88 -4.21 16.49
CA ARG A 17 10.32 -2.91 16.90
C ARG A 17 8.85 -3.00 17.35
N TRP A 18 8.13 -4.05 16.96
CA TRP A 18 6.74 -4.24 17.38
C TRP A 18 6.62 -4.49 18.88
N ASN A 19 5.92 -3.58 19.55
CA ASN A 19 5.50 -3.71 20.93
C ASN A 19 4.00 -3.41 21.03
N ILE A 20 3.42 -3.60 22.22
CA ILE A 20 1.98 -3.41 22.41
C ILE A 20 1.54 -1.96 22.14
N LEU A 21 2.39 -0.96 22.43
CA LEU A 21 2.09 0.45 22.16
C LEU A 21 2.03 0.72 20.65
N VAL A 22 2.93 0.12 19.86
CA VAL A 22 2.85 0.20 18.39
C VAL A 22 1.53 -0.36 17.89
N MET A 23 1.05 -1.46 18.48
CA MET A 23 -0.22 -2.08 18.06
C MET A 23 -1.46 -1.31 18.49
N ILE A 24 -1.40 -0.55 19.60
CA ILE A 24 -2.52 0.25 20.12
C ILE A 24 -2.56 1.65 19.50
N PHE A 25 -1.41 2.25 19.19
CA PHE A 25 -1.34 3.63 18.72
C PHE A 25 -0.96 3.74 17.25
N ALA A 26 0.17 3.15 16.86
CA ALA A 26 0.70 3.33 15.51
C ALA A 26 -0.09 2.54 14.45
N MET A 27 -0.48 1.29 14.75
CA MET A 27 -1.24 0.46 13.80
C MET A 27 -2.64 1.02 13.53
N PRO A 28 -3.44 1.45 14.54
CA PRO A 28 -4.68 2.16 14.31
C PRO A 28 -4.49 3.44 13.49
N LEU A 29 -3.48 4.26 13.79
CA LEU A 29 -3.21 5.47 13.01
C LEU A 29 -2.91 5.15 11.54
N PHE A 30 -2.08 4.13 11.29
CA PHE A 30 -1.80 3.65 9.95
C PHE A 30 -3.07 3.16 9.24
N LEU A 31 -3.93 2.42 9.93
CA LEU A 31 -5.21 1.95 9.39
C LEU A 31 -6.17 3.09 9.11
N VAL A 32 -6.24 4.11 9.96
CA VAL A 32 -7.01 5.32 9.69
C VAL A 32 -6.55 5.95 8.39
N ILE A 33 -5.24 6.10 8.17
CA ILE A 33 -4.74 6.65 6.90
C ILE A 33 -5.17 5.78 5.71
N CYS A 34 -4.97 4.47 5.77
CA CYS A 34 -5.26 3.59 4.64
C CYS A 34 -6.77 3.42 4.34
N ILE A 35 -7.62 3.45 5.37
CA ILE A 35 -9.06 3.15 5.27
C ILE A 35 -9.89 4.43 5.23
N PHE A 36 -9.54 5.47 5.99
CA PHE A 36 -10.31 6.71 6.03
C PHE A 36 -9.93 7.66 4.89
N ALA A 37 -8.70 7.64 4.36
CA ALA A 37 -8.38 8.43 3.17
C ALA A 37 -9.27 8.10 1.96
N PRO A 38 -9.48 6.83 1.56
CA PRO A 38 -10.41 6.49 0.48
C PRO A 38 -11.87 6.82 0.85
N TRP A 39 -12.31 6.52 2.08
CA TRP A 39 -13.66 6.90 2.53
C TRP A 39 -13.89 8.41 2.42
N PHE A 40 -12.93 9.21 2.89
CA PHE A 40 -13.00 10.66 2.84
C PHE A 40 -13.01 11.17 1.40
N ALA A 41 -12.17 10.63 0.52
CA ALA A 41 -12.16 11.00 -0.90
C ALA A 41 -13.52 10.76 -1.56
N ILE A 42 -14.15 9.61 -1.30
CA ILE A 42 -15.47 9.26 -1.82
C ILE A 42 -16.57 10.14 -1.21
N ALA A 43 -16.56 10.34 0.11
CA ALA A 43 -17.55 11.14 0.81
C ALA A 43 -17.50 12.61 0.36
N LEU A 44 -16.29 13.15 0.21
CA LEU A 44 -16.07 14.52 -0.24
C LEU A 44 -16.52 14.71 -1.69
N GLY A 45 -16.16 13.79 -2.59
CA GLY A 45 -16.66 13.81 -3.98
C GLY A 45 -18.19 13.71 -4.06
N THR A 46 -18.80 12.82 -3.27
CA THR A 46 -20.25 12.64 -3.23
C THR A 46 -20.97 13.89 -2.70
N SER A 47 -20.46 14.49 -1.62
CA SER A 47 -21.05 15.68 -1.01
C SER A 47 -20.97 16.90 -1.96
N MET A 48 -19.80 17.11 -2.57
CA MET A 48 -19.59 18.25 -3.45
C MET A 48 -20.31 18.13 -4.79
N SER A 49 -20.46 16.91 -5.33
CA SER A 49 -21.27 16.62 -6.51
C SER A 49 -22.76 16.95 -6.27
N LYS A 50 -23.31 16.60 -5.10
CA LYS A 50 -24.70 16.92 -4.72
C LYS A 50 -24.96 18.42 -4.57
N ASN A 51 -23.94 19.19 -4.17
CA ASN A 51 -24.04 20.64 -3.94
C ASN A 51 -23.74 21.47 -5.20
N SER A 52 -23.72 20.85 -6.40
CA SER A 52 -23.56 21.50 -7.71
C SER A 52 -22.36 22.48 -7.81
N ILE A 53 -21.26 22.17 -7.13
CA ILE A 53 -20.02 22.94 -7.27
C ILE A 53 -19.49 22.72 -8.70
N THR A 54 -19.30 23.83 -9.44
CA THR A 54 -19.08 23.94 -10.90
C THR A 54 -17.97 23.10 -11.54
N PHE A 55 -17.19 22.36 -10.76
CA PHE A 55 -16.05 21.56 -11.22
C PHE A 55 -16.22 20.05 -11.02
N MET A 56 -17.35 19.59 -10.46
CA MET A 56 -17.61 18.16 -10.27
C MET A 56 -18.72 17.68 -11.19
N GLN A 57 -18.49 16.49 -11.76
CA GLN A 57 -19.48 15.78 -12.55
C GLN A 57 -20.00 14.61 -11.72
N PRO A 58 -21.31 14.35 -11.72
CA PRO A 58 -21.83 13.14 -11.11
C PRO A 58 -21.16 11.92 -11.75
N LEU A 59 -20.93 10.90 -10.92
CA LEU A 59 -20.50 9.60 -11.39
C LEU A 59 -21.61 8.97 -12.23
N THR A 60 -21.22 8.05 -13.11
CA THR A 60 -22.18 7.16 -13.77
C THR A 60 -22.82 6.21 -12.75
N GLU A 61 -23.95 5.60 -13.12
CA GLU A 61 -24.62 4.62 -12.27
C GLU A 61 -23.69 3.44 -11.90
N LEU A 62 -22.92 2.96 -12.87
CA LEU A 62 -21.92 1.90 -12.67
C LEU A 62 -20.87 2.30 -11.63
N GLU A 63 -20.36 3.53 -11.71
CA GLU A 63 -19.37 4.03 -10.75
C GLU A 63 -19.96 4.21 -9.34
N TYR A 64 -21.23 4.62 -9.22
CA TYR A 64 -21.91 4.67 -7.92
C TYR A 64 -22.07 3.29 -7.28
N GLN A 65 -22.31 2.24 -8.07
CA GLN A 65 -22.40 0.86 -7.57
C GLN A 65 -21.08 0.32 -7.01
N LEU A 66 -19.94 0.90 -7.42
CA LEU A 66 -18.61 0.54 -6.91
C LEU A 66 -18.29 1.19 -5.56
N ILE A 67 -19.11 2.12 -5.07
CA ILE A 67 -18.90 2.78 -3.79
C ILE A 67 -19.02 1.78 -2.65
N ILE A 68 -17.94 1.68 -1.87
CA ILE A 68 -17.92 0.89 -0.63
C ILE A 68 -18.83 1.58 0.39
N PRO A 69 -19.82 0.88 0.97
CA PRO A 69 -20.71 1.47 1.97
C PRO A 69 -19.94 1.96 3.20
N GLU A 70 -20.34 3.09 3.78
CA GLU A 70 -19.63 3.74 4.90
C GLU A 70 -19.42 2.80 6.10
N LYS A 71 -20.45 2.01 6.44
CA LYS A 71 -20.39 1.04 7.54
C LYS A 71 -19.32 -0.03 7.33
N VAL A 72 -19.00 -0.37 6.07
CA VAL A 72 -17.99 -1.37 5.74
C VAL A 72 -16.60 -0.87 6.10
N PHE A 73 -16.29 0.42 5.95
CA PHE A 73 -14.99 0.98 6.36
C PHE A 73 -14.74 0.82 7.86
N GLY A 74 -15.75 1.06 8.70
CA GLY A 74 -15.64 0.85 10.15
C GLY A 74 -15.39 -0.61 10.52
N ILE A 75 -16.08 -1.55 9.86
CA ILE A 75 -15.87 -2.99 10.06
C ILE A 75 -14.46 -3.40 9.61
N LEU A 76 -14.03 -2.96 8.42
CA LEU A 76 -12.70 -3.25 7.90
C LEU A 76 -11.60 -2.75 8.82
N PHE A 77 -11.77 -1.55 9.40
CA PHE A 77 -10.83 -1.03 10.40
C PHE A 77 -10.67 -2.00 11.58
N LEU A 78 -11.77 -2.46 12.17
CA LEU A 78 -11.72 -3.39 13.30
C LEU A 78 -11.11 -4.74 12.92
N VAL A 79 -11.46 -5.27 11.74
CA VAL A 79 -10.92 -6.54 11.23
C VAL A 79 -9.41 -6.45 11.04
N TYR A 80 -8.92 -5.43 10.32
CA TYR A 80 -7.50 -5.25 10.09
C TYR A 80 -6.73 -5.01 11.39
N TRP A 81 -7.30 -4.25 12.32
CA TRP A 81 -6.66 -4.02 13.61
C TRP A 81 -6.55 -5.32 14.43
N ALA A 82 -7.60 -6.14 14.46
CA ALA A 82 -7.57 -7.46 15.08
C ALA A 82 -6.52 -8.38 14.41
N MET A 83 -6.40 -8.35 13.09
CA MET A 83 -5.36 -9.10 12.36
C MET A 83 -3.95 -8.66 12.79
N TYR A 84 -3.69 -7.34 12.90
CA TYR A 84 -2.40 -6.84 13.39
C TYR A 84 -2.11 -7.28 14.84
N MET A 85 -3.12 -7.33 15.70
CA MET A 85 -2.98 -7.85 17.07
C MET A 85 -2.61 -9.34 17.08
N ILE A 86 -3.22 -10.15 16.21
CA ILE A 86 -2.87 -11.57 16.06
C ILE A 86 -1.44 -11.72 15.54
N ILE A 87 -1.07 -10.97 14.50
CA ILE A 87 0.27 -10.96 13.92
C ILE A 87 1.32 -10.55 14.95
N TYR A 88 1.01 -9.57 15.81
CA TYR A 88 1.87 -9.19 16.92
C TYR A 88 2.13 -10.35 17.90
N ILE A 89 1.09 -11.09 18.27
CA ILE A 89 1.24 -12.26 19.16
C ILE A 89 2.14 -13.32 18.50
N ILE A 90 1.95 -13.57 17.20
CA ILE A 90 2.77 -14.51 16.42
C ILE A 90 4.23 -14.04 16.34
N SER A 91 4.48 -12.73 16.20
CA SER A 91 5.83 -12.16 16.10
C SER A 91 6.73 -12.47 17.29
N LYS A 92 6.14 -12.77 18.46
CA LYS A 92 6.88 -13.16 19.67
C LYS A 92 7.35 -14.61 19.65
N ARG A 93 6.84 -15.43 18.73
CA ARG A 93 7.14 -16.85 18.58
C ARG A 93 7.89 -17.15 17.28
N ASN A 94 7.53 -16.47 16.20
CA ASN A 94 8.14 -16.64 14.88
C ASN A 94 8.09 -15.29 14.12
N ARG A 95 9.24 -14.60 14.07
CA ARG A 95 9.36 -13.26 13.48
C ARG A 95 9.18 -13.28 11.97
N ILE A 96 9.83 -14.22 11.28
CA ILE A 96 9.73 -14.35 9.81
C ILE A 96 8.28 -14.62 9.38
N TYR A 97 7.62 -15.56 10.05
CA TYR A 97 6.23 -15.89 9.73
C TYR A 97 5.25 -14.74 10.04
N ALA A 98 5.44 -14.01 11.14
CA ALA A 98 4.63 -12.84 11.44
C ALA A 98 4.79 -11.73 10.38
N TYR A 99 6.01 -11.51 9.90
CA TYR A 99 6.26 -10.54 8.84
C TYR A 99 5.63 -10.97 7.50
N LEU A 100 5.63 -12.26 7.17
CA LEU A 100 4.90 -12.80 6.00
C LEU A 100 3.41 -12.49 6.06
N LEU A 101 2.77 -12.72 7.21
CA LEU A 101 1.35 -12.39 7.41
C LEU A 101 1.11 -10.88 7.29
N ASN A 102 2.02 -10.06 7.81
CA ASN A 102 1.97 -8.61 7.64
C ASN A 102 2.06 -8.18 6.17
N LEU A 103 2.92 -8.81 5.36
CA LEU A 103 2.98 -8.54 3.92
C LEU A 103 1.64 -8.85 3.22
N LEU A 104 0.98 -9.95 3.58
CA LEU A 104 -0.34 -10.30 3.04
C LEU A 104 -1.41 -9.27 3.44
N VAL A 105 -1.44 -8.87 4.71
CA VAL A 105 -2.36 -7.84 5.21
C VAL A 105 -2.11 -6.50 4.52
N LEU A 106 -0.85 -6.10 4.41
CA LEU A 106 -0.46 -4.86 3.75
C LEU A 106 -0.85 -4.87 2.27
N PHE A 107 -0.68 -6.02 1.59
CA PHE A 107 -1.09 -6.18 0.19
C PHE A 107 -2.58 -5.90 -0.01
N THR A 108 -3.46 -6.51 0.79
CA THR A 108 -4.91 -6.30 0.67
C THR A 108 -5.31 -4.88 1.04
N LEU A 109 -4.66 -4.29 2.05
CA LEU A 109 -4.91 -2.92 2.48
C LEU A 109 -4.50 -1.88 1.42
N ILE A 110 -3.37 -2.08 0.74
CA ILE A 110 -2.92 -1.22 -0.37
C ILE A 110 -3.94 -1.24 -1.51
N HIS A 111 -4.42 -2.42 -1.91
CA HIS A 111 -5.41 -2.54 -2.99
C HIS A 111 -6.72 -1.86 -2.63
N LEU A 112 -7.22 -2.08 -1.41
CA LEU A 112 -8.42 -1.43 -0.90
C LEU A 112 -8.25 0.11 -0.91
N SER A 113 -7.13 0.60 -0.39
CA SER A 113 -6.86 2.03 -0.26
C SER A 113 -6.77 2.70 -1.62
N ILE A 114 -6.00 2.13 -2.55
CA ILE A 114 -5.82 2.69 -3.89
C ILE A 114 -7.11 2.64 -4.69
N PHE A 115 -7.86 1.53 -4.63
CA PHE A 115 -9.15 1.42 -5.31
C PHE A 115 -10.12 2.52 -4.86
N GLY A 116 -10.28 2.70 -3.54
CA GLY A 116 -11.18 3.72 -3.02
C GLY A 116 -10.73 5.15 -3.32
N LEU A 117 -9.41 5.42 -3.33
CA LEU A 117 -8.87 6.72 -3.76
C LEU A 117 -9.11 6.98 -5.24
N ILE A 118 -8.90 5.98 -6.12
CA ILE A 118 -9.19 6.11 -7.55
C ILE A 118 -10.68 6.42 -7.75
N LEU A 119 -11.57 5.71 -7.04
CA LEU A 119 -13.01 5.94 -7.09
C LEU A 119 -13.39 7.36 -6.64
N GLY A 120 -12.86 7.81 -5.50
CA GLY A 120 -13.10 9.17 -4.99
C GLY A 120 -12.56 10.27 -5.91
N LEU A 121 -11.46 10.02 -6.60
CA LEU A 121 -10.88 10.98 -7.55
C LEU A 121 -11.69 11.11 -8.85
N GLN A 122 -12.51 10.12 -9.21
CA GLN A 122 -13.34 10.20 -10.42
C GLN A 122 -14.34 11.37 -10.39
N PHE A 123 -14.76 11.82 -9.22
CA PHE A 123 -15.62 13.01 -9.06
C PHE A 123 -14.96 14.31 -9.57
N PHE A 124 -13.62 14.34 -9.60
CA PHE A 124 -12.82 15.50 -10.00
C PHE A 124 -12.34 15.43 -11.46
N VAL A 125 -12.69 14.36 -12.17
CA VAL A 125 -12.34 14.18 -13.58
C VAL A 125 -13.55 14.61 -14.42
N PRO A 126 -13.47 15.76 -15.11
CA PRO A 126 -14.65 16.37 -15.74
C PRO A 126 -15.14 15.62 -16.98
N PHE A 127 -14.26 14.91 -17.68
CA PHE A 127 -14.60 14.24 -18.94
C PHE A 127 -14.80 12.73 -18.73
N LEU A 128 -16.00 12.24 -19.09
CA LEU A 128 -16.33 10.82 -19.01
C LEU A 128 -15.32 9.92 -19.72
N ILE A 129 -14.85 10.32 -20.92
CA ILE A 129 -13.87 9.55 -21.70
C ILE A 129 -12.57 9.35 -20.89
N ILE A 130 -12.13 10.38 -20.14
CA ILE A 130 -10.93 10.28 -19.30
C ILE A 130 -11.17 9.35 -18.12
N ARG A 131 -12.35 9.39 -17.49
CA ARG A 131 -12.72 8.44 -16.41
C ARG A 131 -12.69 6.99 -16.89
N ILE A 132 -13.24 6.72 -18.08
CA ILE A 132 -13.20 5.40 -18.71
C ILE A 132 -11.76 4.94 -18.94
N ILE A 133 -10.89 5.83 -19.44
CA ILE A 133 -9.46 5.54 -19.62
C ILE A 133 -8.80 5.17 -18.28
N TYR A 134 -9.12 5.87 -17.18
CA TYR A 134 -8.58 5.53 -15.86
C TYR A 134 -9.06 4.19 -15.33
N TRP A 135 -10.34 3.86 -15.50
CA TRP A 135 -10.84 2.54 -15.13
C TRP A 135 -10.19 1.42 -15.95
N LEU A 136 -10.01 1.64 -17.26
CA LEU A 136 -9.31 0.70 -18.12
C LEU A 136 -7.85 0.55 -17.70
N ALA A 137 -7.14 1.65 -17.44
CA ALA A 137 -5.75 1.63 -16.98
C ALA A 137 -5.60 0.90 -15.63
N TYR A 138 -6.51 1.14 -14.68
CA TYR A 138 -6.55 0.41 -13.41
C TYR A 138 -6.78 -1.08 -13.63
N SER A 139 -7.71 -1.46 -14.51
CA SER A 139 -8.03 -2.86 -14.81
C SER A 139 -6.84 -3.58 -15.45
N VAL A 140 -6.18 -2.94 -16.43
CA VAL A 140 -4.94 -3.44 -17.03
C VAL A 140 -3.83 -3.56 -16.00
N ALA A 141 -3.72 -2.62 -15.05
CA ALA A 141 -2.74 -2.70 -13.98
C ALA A 141 -2.97 -3.91 -13.06
N VAL A 142 -4.23 -4.20 -12.69
CA VAL A 142 -4.58 -5.39 -11.89
C VAL A 142 -4.22 -6.68 -12.65
N VAL A 143 -4.57 -6.77 -13.94
CA VAL A 143 -4.19 -7.92 -14.80
C VAL A 143 -2.67 -8.04 -14.88
N TYR A 144 -1.95 -6.94 -15.04
CA TYR A 144 -0.48 -6.93 -15.09
C TYR A 144 0.14 -7.39 -13.77
N ILE A 145 -0.43 -7.00 -12.62
CA ILE A 145 0.01 -7.48 -11.30
C ILE A 145 -0.16 -9.00 -11.19
N ILE A 146 -1.31 -9.54 -11.61
CA ILE A 146 -1.56 -10.99 -11.62
C ILE A 146 -0.59 -11.69 -12.59
N TYR A 147 -0.40 -11.15 -13.78
CA TYR A 147 0.57 -11.68 -14.74
C TYR A 147 1.99 -11.72 -14.16
N SER A 148 2.40 -10.65 -13.46
CA SER A 148 3.71 -10.56 -12.82
C SER A 148 3.88 -11.58 -11.70
N LEU A 149 2.81 -11.87 -10.97
CA LEU A 149 2.77 -12.94 -9.96
C LEU A 149 3.01 -14.31 -10.59
N ILE A 150 2.27 -14.63 -11.67
CA ILE A 150 2.31 -15.94 -12.36
C ILE A 150 3.68 -16.17 -13.01
N THR A 151 4.19 -15.17 -13.74
CA THR A 151 5.48 -15.25 -14.44
C THR A 151 6.69 -15.05 -13.54
N LYS A 152 6.47 -14.77 -12.24
CA LYS A 152 7.50 -14.42 -11.26
C LYS A 152 8.38 -13.23 -11.69
N SER A 153 7.83 -12.33 -12.50
CA SER A 153 8.52 -11.14 -13.01
C SER A 153 8.42 -9.94 -12.06
N TYR A 154 8.58 -10.19 -10.77
CA TYR A 154 8.52 -9.17 -9.72
C TYR A 154 9.92 -8.76 -9.24
N THR A 155 10.06 -7.47 -8.96
CA THR A 155 11.27 -6.86 -8.39
C THR A 155 10.87 -6.01 -7.19
N ARG A 156 11.80 -5.78 -6.27
CA ARG A 156 11.59 -4.89 -5.12
C ARG A 156 11.32 -3.45 -5.60
N VAL A 157 10.57 -2.66 -4.81
CA VAL A 157 10.31 -1.25 -5.15
C VAL A 157 11.63 -0.53 -5.39
N PHE A 158 11.65 0.34 -6.40
CA PHE A 158 12.76 1.24 -6.77
C PHE A 158 13.98 0.60 -7.43
N ASP A 159 13.91 -0.65 -7.88
CA ASP A 159 14.82 -1.17 -8.92
C ASP A 159 14.39 -0.68 -10.32
N ILE A 160 13.85 0.54 -10.39
CA ILE A 160 13.37 1.19 -11.61
C ILE A 160 14.46 2.16 -12.05
N ASP A 161 14.86 2.03 -13.31
CA ASP A 161 15.81 2.90 -13.96
C ASP A 161 15.49 4.39 -13.71
N LYS A 162 16.46 5.10 -13.11
CA LYS A 162 16.33 6.52 -12.75
C LYS A 162 15.97 7.38 -13.96
N GLU A 163 16.43 7.00 -15.16
CA GLU A 163 16.10 7.70 -16.39
C GLU A 163 14.62 7.55 -16.75
N LYS A 164 14.06 6.35 -16.57
CA LYS A 164 12.63 6.10 -16.78
C LYS A 164 11.78 6.90 -15.81
N ILE A 165 12.13 6.93 -14.52
CA ILE A 165 11.43 7.74 -13.52
C ILE A 165 11.44 9.21 -13.93
N LYS A 166 12.61 9.76 -14.27
CA LYS A 166 12.74 11.17 -14.68
C LYS A 166 11.86 11.48 -15.89
N LYS A 167 11.82 10.60 -16.89
CA LYS A 167 10.95 10.76 -18.06
C LYS A 167 9.47 10.79 -17.68
N TYR A 168 9.00 9.86 -16.84
CA TYR A 168 7.61 9.84 -16.37
C TYR A 168 7.26 11.06 -15.53
N THR A 169 8.13 11.46 -14.61
CA THR A 169 7.94 12.67 -13.78
C THR A 169 7.78 13.91 -14.66
N ASN A 170 8.60 14.06 -15.70
CA ASN A 170 8.51 15.21 -16.62
C ASN A 170 7.17 15.25 -17.37
N VAL A 171 6.70 14.10 -17.88
CA VAL A 171 5.40 14.02 -18.57
C VAL A 171 4.27 14.40 -17.63
N ILE A 172 4.30 13.89 -16.39
CA ILE A 172 3.24 14.14 -15.43
C ILE A 172 3.26 15.61 -14.95
N LEU A 173 4.44 16.18 -14.70
CA LEU A 173 4.59 17.59 -14.37
C LEU A 173 4.10 18.50 -15.50
N ALA A 174 4.35 18.13 -16.77
CA ALA A 174 3.84 18.85 -17.92
C ALA A 174 2.30 18.83 -17.97
N LEU A 175 1.68 17.66 -17.78
CA LEU A 175 0.21 17.53 -17.73
C LEU A 175 -0.39 18.36 -16.60
N TRP A 176 0.24 18.33 -15.41
CA TRP A 176 -0.19 19.11 -14.26
C TRP A 176 -0.10 20.61 -14.52
N PHE A 177 1.02 21.07 -15.09
CA PHE A 177 1.21 22.47 -15.43
C PHE A 177 0.24 22.95 -16.50
N ILE A 178 -0.03 22.14 -17.54
CA ILE A 178 -1.06 22.46 -18.55
C ILE A 178 -2.43 22.61 -17.91
N ASN A 179 -2.81 21.69 -17.01
CA ASN A 179 -4.10 21.74 -16.33
C ASN A 179 -4.20 22.96 -15.40
N PHE A 180 -3.11 23.32 -14.71
CA PHE A 180 -3.02 24.51 -13.89
C PHE A 180 -3.21 25.80 -14.70
N ILE A 181 -2.50 25.94 -15.83
CA ILE A 181 -2.62 27.10 -16.72
C ILE A 181 -4.03 27.18 -17.30
N ALA A 182 -4.60 26.07 -17.77
CA ALA A 182 -5.97 26.03 -18.26
C ALA A 182 -6.98 26.48 -17.19
N GLY A 183 -6.80 26.03 -15.94
CA GLY A 183 -7.64 26.43 -14.81
C GLY A 183 -7.60 27.93 -14.56
N ILE A 184 -6.42 28.54 -14.52
CA ILE A 184 -6.27 29.99 -14.33
C ILE A 184 -6.85 30.77 -15.52
N LEU A 185 -6.69 30.29 -16.75
CA LEU A 185 -7.24 30.96 -17.93
C LEU A 185 -8.77 30.97 -17.93
N ILE A 186 -9.41 29.92 -17.41
CA ILE A 186 -10.88 29.81 -17.37
C ILE A 186 -11.48 30.59 -16.19
N SER A 187 -10.84 30.53 -15.02
CA SER A 187 -11.43 31.01 -13.76
C SER A 187 -10.72 32.23 -13.15
N GLY A 188 -9.69 32.74 -13.82
CA GLY A 188 -8.91 33.91 -13.43
C GLY A 188 -7.80 33.60 -12.43
N PHE A 189 -7.08 34.65 -12.01
CA PHE A 189 -5.92 34.56 -11.11
C PHE A 189 -6.28 34.59 -9.61
N LYS A 190 -7.56 34.58 -9.26
CA LYS A 190 -7.97 34.50 -7.84
C LYS A 190 -7.69 33.09 -7.32
N ASN A 191 -7.29 32.98 -6.05
CA ASN A 191 -7.02 31.68 -5.41
C ASN A 191 -6.02 30.80 -6.18
N LEU A 192 -4.91 31.38 -6.64
CA LEU A 192 -3.83 30.68 -7.36
C LEU A 192 -3.39 29.36 -6.71
N LEU A 193 -3.26 29.34 -5.38
CA LEU A 193 -2.90 28.13 -4.65
C LEU A 193 -3.94 27.02 -4.82
N ALA A 194 -5.24 27.37 -4.82
CA ALA A 194 -6.31 26.41 -5.04
C ALA A 194 -6.25 25.85 -6.46
N HIS A 195 -6.04 26.69 -7.48
CA HIS A 195 -5.84 26.21 -8.85
C HIS A 195 -4.65 25.26 -8.97
N LEU A 196 -3.54 25.58 -8.31
CA LEU A 196 -2.33 24.77 -8.32
C LEU A 196 -2.55 23.38 -7.70
N LEU A 197 -3.23 23.34 -6.55
CA LEU A 197 -3.53 22.09 -5.86
C LEU A 197 -4.58 21.27 -6.60
N LEU A 198 -5.66 21.90 -7.09
CA LEU A 198 -6.73 21.21 -7.80
C LEU A 198 -6.29 20.63 -9.14
N ALA A 199 -5.28 21.24 -9.78
CA ALA A 199 -4.75 20.76 -11.05
C ALA A 199 -4.18 19.32 -10.97
N ILE A 200 -3.83 18.83 -9.76
CA ILE A 200 -3.31 17.46 -9.60
C ILE A 200 -4.42 16.41 -9.53
N LEU A 201 -5.63 16.78 -9.12
CA LEU A 201 -6.70 15.82 -8.83
C LEU A 201 -7.09 14.98 -10.05
N PRO A 202 -7.21 15.55 -11.26
CA PRO A 202 -7.51 14.74 -12.45
C PRO A 202 -6.39 13.77 -12.81
N ILE A 203 -5.14 14.07 -12.45
CA ILE A 203 -3.95 13.30 -12.85
C ILE A 203 -3.56 12.27 -11.76
N ALA A 204 -3.99 12.49 -10.52
CA ALA A 204 -3.73 11.64 -9.37
C ALA A 204 -4.01 10.14 -9.60
N PRO A 205 -5.07 9.71 -10.33
CA PRO A 205 -5.29 8.30 -10.63
C PRO A 205 -4.09 7.61 -11.31
N ILE A 206 -3.36 8.30 -12.18
CA ILE A 206 -2.17 7.75 -12.85
C ILE A 206 -1.07 7.41 -11.83
N PHE A 207 -0.82 8.33 -10.89
CA PHE A 207 0.15 8.09 -9.81
C PHE A 207 -0.25 6.90 -8.95
N LEU A 208 -1.53 6.81 -8.58
CA LEU A 208 -2.05 5.71 -7.79
C LEU A 208 -1.88 4.35 -8.47
N ILE A 209 -2.09 4.29 -9.80
CA ILE A 209 -1.87 3.07 -10.59
C ILE A 209 -0.39 2.65 -10.58
N ILE A 210 0.54 3.60 -10.75
CA ILE A 210 1.98 3.33 -10.73
C ILE A 210 2.41 2.83 -9.35
N ILE A 211 1.92 3.47 -8.29
CA ILE A 211 2.17 3.08 -6.90
C ILE A 211 1.64 1.67 -6.65
N LEU A 212 0.42 1.35 -7.10
CA LEU A 212 -0.19 0.03 -6.97
C LEU A 212 0.70 -1.06 -7.58
N ILE A 213 1.09 -0.91 -8.85
CA ILE A 213 1.94 -1.88 -9.55
C ILE A 213 3.26 -2.07 -8.80
N SER A 214 3.90 -0.97 -8.40
CA SER A 214 5.23 -0.98 -7.77
C SER A 214 5.20 -1.65 -6.41
N LEU A 215 4.24 -1.28 -5.55
CA LEU A 215 4.10 -1.85 -4.22
C LEU A 215 3.69 -3.32 -4.28
N SER A 216 2.80 -3.71 -5.20
CA SER A 216 2.39 -5.10 -5.40
C SER A 216 3.56 -6.00 -5.78
N LYS A 217 4.33 -5.61 -6.81
CA LYS A 217 5.51 -6.37 -7.25
C LYS A 217 6.54 -6.50 -6.14
N SER A 218 6.80 -5.43 -5.40
CA SER A 218 7.74 -5.53 -4.28
C SER A 218 7.23 -6.43 -3.16
N THR A 219 5.94 -6.38 -2.88
CA THR A 219 5.33 -7.24 -1.86
C THR A 219 5.47 -8.70 -2.27
N PHE A 220 5.25 -9.04 -3.54
CA PHE A 220 5.49 -10.39 -4.06
C PHE A 220 6.95 -10.81 -3.90
N SER A 221 7.91 -9.96 -4.30
CA SER A 221 9.33 -10.26 -4.16
C SER A 221 9.70 -10.65 -2.72
N SER A 222 9.35 -9.82 -1.74
CA SER A 222 9.66 -10.11 -0.34
C SER A 222 8.85 -11.31 0.18
N LEU A 223 7.61 -11.49 -0.26
CA LEU A 223 6.75 -12.59 0.16
C LEU A 223 7.31 -13.96 -0.28
N PHE A 224 7.74 -14.10 -1.53
CA PHE A 224 8.30 -15.38 -2.01
C PHE A 224 9.68 -15.68 -1.44
N ASN A 225 10.53 -14.66 -1.29
CA ASN A 225 11.83 -14.81 -0.64
C ASN A 225 11.65 -15.29 0.80
N LEU A 226 10.83 -14.58 1.58
CA LEU A 226 10.60 -14.94 2.98
C LEU A 226 9.81 -16.23 3.16
N ASN A 227 8.95 -16.61 2.21
CA ASN A 227 8.28 -17.91 2.26
C ASN A 227 9.28 -19.06 2.09
N SER A 228 10.27 -18.91 1.21
CA SER A 228 11.37 -19.87 1.07
C SER A 228 12.21 -19.94 2.35
N VAL A 229 12.52 -18.79 2.95
CA VAL A 229 13.21 -18.71 4.25
C VAL A 229 12.40 -19.38 5.36
N ASN A 230 11.10 -19.14 5.41
CA ASN A 230 10.21 -19.69 6.43
C ASN A 230 10.13 -21.23 6.39
N LYS A 231 10.31 -21.84 5.21
CA LYS A 231 10.35 -23.31 5.07
C LYS A 231 11.64 -23.92 5.60
N ASN A 232 12.77 -23.20 5.53
CA ASN A 232 14.10 -23.70 5.88
C ASN A 232 14.81 -22.77 6.89
N GLN A 233 14.12 -22.41 7.97
CA GLN A 233 14.56 -21.33 8.86
C GLN A 233 15.95 -21.54 9.47
N GLU A 234 16.26 -22.73 9.98
CA GLU A 234 17.57 -22.99 10.61
C GLU A 234 18.73 -22.90 9.63
N LYS A 235 18.54 -23.38 8.39
CA LYS A 235 19.55 -23.24 7.32
C LYS A 235 19.93 -21.77 7.14
N TYR A 236 18.95 -20.91 6.90
CA TYR A 236 19.19 -19.48 6.64
C TYR A 236 19.67 -18.73 7.89
N ARG A 237 19.21 -19.13 9.08
CA ARG A 237 19.70 -18.57 10.33
C ARG A 237 21.20 -18.80 10.49
N GLU A 238 21.66 -20.03 10.24
CA GLU A 238 23.07 -20.42 10.35
C GLU A 238 23.93 -19.84 9.22
N GLU A 239 23.45 -19.93 7.98
CA GLU A 239 24.13 -19.42 6.77
C GLU A 239 24.47 -17.93 6.89
N TYR A 240 23.55 -17.13 7.45
CA TYR A 240 23.74 -15.69 7.64
C TYR A 240 24.17 -15.31 9.07
N GLY A 241 24.45 -16.27 9.94
CA GLY A 241 25.07 -16.04 11.26
C GLY A 241 24.17 -15.39 12.32
N TYR A 242 22.84 -15.53 12.24
CA TYR A 242 21.93 -14.97 13.25
C TYR A 242 21.82 -15.85 14.50
N THR A 243 21.71 -15.21 15.66
CA THR A 243 21.44 -15.94 16.92
C THR A 243 20.01 -16.46 16.97
N ILE A 244 19.76 -17.52 17.76
CA ILE A 244 18.41 -18.06 17.98
C ILE A 244 17.48 -17.00 18.59
N GLU A 245 18.02 -16.11 19.44
CA GLU A 245 17.25 -15.01 20.03
C GLU A 245 16.84 -13.96 18.99
N GLU A 246 17.75 -13.55 18.12
CA GLU A 246 17.47 -12.58 17.07
C GLU A 246 16.46 -13.13 16.07
N TRP A 247 16.57 -14.41 15.75
CA TRP A 247 15.72 -15.05 14.75
C TRP A 247 14.30 -15.34 15.27
N TYR A 248 14.19 -16.01 16.41
CA TYR A 248 12.90 -16.50 16.93
C TYR A 248 12.33 -15.62 18.05
N GLY A 249 13.17 -14.86 18.75
CA GLY A 249 12.78 -14.09 19.93
C GLY A 249 12.74 -14.90 21.22
N LYS A 250 12.86 -14.20 22.36
CA LYS A 250 12.93 -14.80 23.71
C LYS A 250 11.72 -15.66 24.12
N LYS A 251 10.54 -15.40 23.54
CA LYS A 251 9.31 -16.13 23.88
C LYS A 251 9.09 -17.41 23.04
N SER A 252 9.94 -17.66 22.04
CA SER A 252 9.84 -18.83 21.16
C SER A 252 10.17 -20.15 21.85
N LYS A 253 9.68 -21.25 21.29
CA LYS A 253 10.01 -22.62 21.75
C LYS A 253 11.51 -22.91 21.56
N MET A 254 12.04 -22.58 20.38
CA MET A 254 13.45 -22.79 20.03
C MET A 254 14.41 -22.09 21.00
N TYR A 255 14.16 -20.83 21.34
CA TYR A 255 14.97 -20.11 22.32
C TYR A 255 14.89 -20.74 23.72
N LYS A 256 13.69 -21.10 24.18
CA LYS A 256 13.51 -21.74 25.49
C LYS A 256 14.24 -23.08 25.58
N GLU A 257 14.24 -23.86 24.49
CA GLU A 257 14.97 -25.13 24.42
C GLU A 257 16.48 -24.92 24.38
N TYR A 258 16.96 -23.94 23.60
CA TYR A 258 18.37 -23.56 23.58
C TYR A 258 18.89 -23.17 24.97
N VAL A 259 18.16 -22.30 25.68
CA VAL A 259 18.53 -21.88 27.04
C VAL A 259 18.53 -23.08 28.00
N LYS A 260 17.52 -23.96 27.94
CA LYS A 260 17.49 -25.17 28.77
C LYS A 260 18.67 -26.10 28.50
N LYS A 261 19.09 -26.28 27.25
CA LYS A 261 20.26 -27.09 26.89
C LYS A 261 21.57 -26.44 27.34
N SER A 262 21.68 -25.12 27.21
CA SER A 262 22.87 -24.37 27.63
C SER A 262 23.10 -24.41 29.14
N LYS A 263 22.03 -24.42 29.95
CA LYS A 263 22.12 -24.51 31.42
C LYS A 263 22.44 -25.90 31.96
N LYS A 264 22.36 -26.94 31.10
CA LYS A 264 22.65 -28.33 31.44
C LYS A 264 24.08 -28.76 31.10
N ARG A 265 24.82 -27.91 30.37
CA ARG A 265 26.27 -28.04 30.12
C ARG A 265 27.01 -27.17 31.12
#